data_AF-A0AAE3AHD4-F1
#
_entry.id   AF-A0AAE3AHD4-F1
#
_cell.length_a   1.000
_cell.length_b   1.000
_cell.length_c   1.000
_cell.angle_alpha   90.00
_cell.angle_beta   90.00
_cell.angle_gamma   90.00
#
_symmetry.space_group_name_H-M   'P 1'
#
loop_
_entity.id
_entity.type
_entity.pdbx_description
1 polymer ?
#
loop_
_entity_poly.entity_id
_entity_poly.type
_entity_poly.pdbx_seq_one_letter_code
_entity_poly.pdbx_strand_id
1 'polypeptide(L)'
;MDKNQGYEIIQAVMLENGRGFALGHNPAAPSPYVTWACYDDKDGQRQYEWGHYGSDRAALEQDFAARVQEYQRLYNVDVRQVEAPGLYKYYSTQRPVDIGTFPKPPRNTPDEIVNYDQRVPVENGSFLAWGHLTYTRPLTKRQASDYELRPAPDNPDRPRSIREQMKTAAKQAEADRGQSAPKKNAPDRGDR
;
A
#
# COMPACT_ATOMS: atom_id res chain seq x y z
N MET A 1 -4.47 12.67 3.78
CA MET A 1 -4.16 12.46 2.35
C MET A 1 -3.60 13.71 1.69
N ASP A 2 -2.57 13.50 0.86
CA ASP A 2 -1.88 14.55 0.08
C ASP A 2 -2.68 14.92 -1.18
N LYS A 3 -2.54 16.16 -1.67
CA LYS A 3 -3.26 16.67 -2.84
C LYS A 3 -2.33 17.49 -3.74
N ASN A 4 -2.42 17.26 -5.04
CA ASN A 4 -1.69 18.02 -6.04
C ASN A 4 -2.60 18.38 -7.22
N GLN A 5 -2.65 19.66 -7.59
CA GLN A 5 -3.45 20.18 -8.73
C GLN A 5 -4.92 19.72 -8.72
N GLY A 6 -5.52 19.56 -7.54
CA GLY A 6 -6.90 19.10 -7.38
C GLY A 6 -7.10 17.58 -7.42
N TYR A 7 -6.04 16.79 -7.60
CA TYR A 7 -6.07 15.32 -7.50
C TYR A 7 -5.67 14.88 -6.10
N GLU A 8 -6.38 13.89 -5.59
CA GLU A 8 -6.02 13.17 -4.37
C GLU A 8 -4.96 12.12 -4.70
N ILE A 9 -3.88 12.10 -3.91
CA ILE A 9 -2.85 11.08 -4.06
C ILE A 9 -3.35 9.78 -3.46
N ILE A 10 -3.63 8.81 -4.33
CA ILE A 10 -4.18 7.51 -3.95
C ILE A 10 -3.10 6.44 -3.78
N GLN A 11 -1.90 6.67 -4.33
CA GLN A 11 -0.74 5.83 -4.11
C GLN A 11 0.55 6.63 -4.38
N ALA A 12 1.59 6.39 -3.60
CA ALA A 12 2.94 6.87 -3.91
C ALA A 12 4.01 5.85 -3.51
N VAL A 13 5.11 5.86 -4.24
CA VAL A 13 6.31 5.06 -3.97
C VAL A 13 7.49 6.01 -3.88
N MET A 14 8.17 6.02 -2.75
CA MET A 14 9.40 6.75 -2.53
C MET A 14 10.59 5.79 -2.54
N LEU A 15 11.64 6.20 -3.22
CA LEU A 15 12.89 5.47 -3.41
C LEU A 15 13.96 6.01 -2.46
N GLU A 16 15.03 5.25 -2.27
CA GLU A 16 16.09 5.57 -1.31
C GLU A 16 16.78 6.92 -1.56
N ASN A 17 16.85 7.35 -2.82
CA ASN A 17 17.44 8.62 -3.21
C ASN A 17 16.52 9.84 -3.04
N GLY A 18 15.34 9.67 -2.42
CA GLY A 18 14.38 10.74 -2.19
C GLY A 18 13.52 11.12 -3.40
N ARG A 19 13.68 10.45 -4.54
CA ARG A 19 12.76 10.51 -5.68
C ARG A 19 11.68 9.45 -5.55
N GLY A 20 10.61 9.59 -6.32
CA GLY A 20 9.50 8.67 -6.29
C GLY A 20 8.50 8.92 -7.40
N PHE A 21 7.39 8.21 -7.32
CA PHE A 21 6.25 8.38 -8.20
C PHE A 21 4.96 8.40 -7.40
N ALA A 22 3.95 9.09 -7.90
CA ALA A 22 2.62 9.15 -7.29
C ALA A 22 1.52 8.96 -8.33
N LEU A 23 0.44 8.27 -7.95
CA LEU A 23 -0.80 8.14 -8.70
C LEU A 23 -1.87 9.02 -8.02
N GLY A 24 -2.45 9.92 -8.81
CA GLY A 24 -3.51 10.83 -8.40
C GLY A 24 -4.86 10.47 -9.03
N HIS A 25 -5.94 10.81 -8.34
CA HIS A 25 -7.31 10.67 -8.83
C HIS A 25 -8.14 11.93 -8.56
N ASN A 26 -8.87 12.39 -9.58
CA ASN A 26 -9.85 13.47 -9.51
C ASN A 26 -11.06 13.11 -10.38
N PRO A 27 -12.19 12.64 -9.80
CA PRO A 27 -13.36 12.24 -10.58
C PRO A 27 -14.03 13.41 -11.31
N ALA A 28 -13.74 14.66 -10.96
CA ALA A 28 -14.29 15.84 -11.62
C ALA A 28 -13.42 16.35 -12.79
N ALA A 29 -12.23 15.78 -13.00
CA ALA A 29 -11.34 16.19 -14.09
C ALA A 29 -11.68 15.47 -15.41
N PRO A 30 -11.44 16.10 -16.59
CA PRO A 30 -11.58 15.43 -17.89
C PRO A 30 -10.68 14.18 -18.03
N SER A 31 -9.51 14.22 -17.39
CA SER A 31 -8.62 13.07 -17.23
C SER A 31 -8.57 12.70 -15.75
N PRO A 32 -9.41 11.77 -15.27
CA PRO A 32 -9.52 11.50 -13.84
C PRO A 32 -8.27 10.97 -13.17
N TYR A 33 -7.31 10.41 -13.92
CA TYR A 33 -6.10 9.81 -13.36
C TYR A 33 -4.84 10.49 -13.87
N VAL A 34 -3.81 10.50 -13.03
CA VAL A 34 -2.50 11.06 -13.36
C VAL A 34 -1.38 10.35 -12.61
N THR A 35 -0.24 10.13 -13.28
CA THR A 35 1.00 9.73 -12.62
C THR A 35 2.00 10.87 -12.63
N TRP A 36 2.63 11.15 -11.49
CA TRP A 36 3.70 12.15 -11.37
C TRP A 36 5.00 11.50 -10.94
N ALA A 37 6.13 12.07 -11.37
CA ALA A 37 7.36 11.95 -10.61
C ALA A 37 7.25 12.85 -9.38
N CYS A 38 7.77 12.43 -8.24
CA CYS A 38 7.75 13.21 -7.01
C CYS A 38 9.08 13.13 -6.26
N TYR A 39 9.29 14.07 -5.35
CA TYR A 39 10.45 14.11 -4.47
C TYR A 39 10.13 14.88 -3.19
N ASP A 40 10.86 14.59 -2.11
CA ASP A 40 10.82 15.42 -0.91
C ASP A 40 11.87 16.54 -1.03
N ASP A 41 11.46 17.79 -0.85
CA ASP A 41 12.39 18.93 -0.83
C ASP A 41 13.20 19.00 0.49
N LYS A 42 14.04 20.04 0.63
CA LYS A 42 14.88 20.25 1.82
C LYS A 42 14.10 20.39 3.14
N ASP A 43 12.83 20.82 3.05
CA ASP A 43 11.93 20.97 4.18
C ASP A 43 11.06 19.69 4.34
N GLY A 44 11.28 18.70 3.48
CA GLY A 44 10.61 17.42 3.37
C GLY A 44 9.20 17.51 2.77
N GLN A 45 8.83 18.63 2.15
CA GLN A 45 7.53 18.75 1.47
C GLN A 45 7.60 17.98 0.14
N ARG A 46 6.52 17.23 -0.13
CA ARG A 46 6.39 16.46 -1.36
C ARG A 46 6.14 17.42 -2.52
N GLN A 47 7.01 17.37 -3.52
CA GLN A 47 6.90 18.10 -4.78
C GLN A 47 6.55 17.12 -5.90
N TYR A 48 5.85 17.62 -6.94
CA TYR A 48 5.34 16.81 -8.05
C TYR A 48 5.71 17.43 -9.40
N GLU A 49 6.16 16.60 -10.34
CA GLU A 49 6.59 17.01 -11.67
C GLU A 49 6.32 15.93 -12.73
N TRP A 50 6.36 16.31 -14.01
CA TRP A 50 6.28 15.39 -15.17
C TRP A 50 5.07 14.45 -15.14
N GLY A 51 3.87 15.04 -15.19
CA GLY A 51 2.59 14.32 -15.09
C GLY A 51 2.12 13.65 -16.38
N HIS A 52 1.73 12.37 -16.32
CA HIS A 52 1.00 11.70 -17.41
C HIS A 52 -0.48 11.58 -17.02
N TYR A 53 -1.37 12.21 -17.78
CA TYR A 53 -2.81 12.25 -17.50
C TYR A 53 -3.57 11.26 -18.40
N GLY A 54 -4.62 10.63 -17.87
CA GLY A 54 -5.53 9.82 -18.68
C GLY A 54 -6.82 9.43 -17.96
N SER A 55 -7.68 8.71 -18.67
CA SER A 55 -9.01 8.32 -18.18
C SER A 55 -9.11 6.85 -17.72
N ASP A 56 -8.16 6.01 -18.13
CA ASP A 56 -8.16 4.58 -17.76
C ASP A 56 -7.27 4.35 -16.54
N ARG A 57 -7.90 3.97 -15.42
CA ARG A 57 -7.21 3.64 -14.18
C ARG A 57 -6.14 2.56 -14.37
N ALA A 58 -6.48 1.48 -15.09
CA ALA A 58 -5.59 0.34 -15.23
C ALA A 58 -4.34 0.72 -16.05
N ALA A 59 -4.51 1.58 -17.06
CA ALA A 59 -3.40 2.10 -17.84
C ALA A 59 -2.47 2.98 -16.98
N LEU A 60 -3.03 3.85 -16.13
CA LEU A 60 -2.20 4.72 -15.26
C LEU A 60 -1.57 3.94 -14.09
N GLU A 61 -2.20 2.87 -13.60
CA GLU A 61 -1.57 1.94 -12.65
C GLU A 61 -0.38 1.20 -13.30
N GLN A 62 -0.50 0.79 -14.57
CA GLN A 62 0.61 0.20 -15.33
C GLN A 62 1.73 1.22 -15.61
N ASP A 63 1.40 2.44 -16.04
CA ASP A 63 2.37 3.53 -16.23
C ASP A 63 3.11 3.83 -14.92
N PHE A 64 2.39 3.94 -13.81
CA PHE A 64 2.97 4.13 -12.47
C PHE A 64 4.00 3.05 -12.14
N ALA A 65 3.61 1.77 -12.28
CA ALA A 65 4.49 0.64 -11.99
C ALA A 65 5.71 0.62 -12.92
N ALA A 66 5.52 0.87 -14.22
CA ALA A 66 6.60 0.92 -15.20
C ALA A 66 7.60 2.04 -14.89
N ARG A 67 7.12 3.23 -14.51
CA ARG A 67 7.98 4.37 -14.13
C ARG A 67 8.82 4.07 -12.89
N VAL A 68 8.24 3.44 -11.87
CA VAL A 68 8.98 2.98 -10.69
C VAL A 68 10.06 1.97 -11.10
N GLN A 69 9.68 0.90 -11.80
CA GLN A 69 10.61 -0.18 -12.18
C GLN A 69 11.76 0.31 -13.07
N GLU A 70 11.45 1.14 -14.07
CA GLU A 70 12.46 1.69 -14.96
C GLU A 70 13.43 2.61 -14.22
N TYR A 71 12.92 3.43 -13.28
CA TYR A 71 13.78 4.27 -12.46
C TYR A 71 14.70 3.45 -11.54
N GLN A 72 14.17 2.41 -10.88
CA GLN A 72 14.99 1.48 -10.10
C GLN A 72 16.10 0.87 -10.94
N ARG A 73 15.78 0.43 -12.18
CA ARG A 73 16.74 -0.16 -13.12
C ARG A 73 17.82 0.82 -13.56
N LEU A 74 17.44 2.06 -13.89
CA LEU A 74 18.37 3.08 -14.40
C LEU A 74 19.31 3.63 -13.33
N TYR A 75 18.81 3.79 -12.10
CA TYR A 75 19.54 4.44 -11.01
C TYR A 75 20.04 3.49 -9.93
N ASN A 76 19.73 2.19 -10.04
CA ASN A 76 20.07 1.16 -9.07
C ASN A 76 19.68 1.56 -7.63
N VAL A 77 18.40 1.92 -7.47
CA VAL A 77 17.80 2.32 -6.17
C VAL A 77 16.63 1.42 -5.84
N ASP A 78 16.45 1.14 -4.55
CA ASP A 78 15.33 0.36 -4.06
C ASP A 78 14.15 1.21 -3.57
N VAL A 79 12.99 0.56 -3.45
CA VAL A 79 11.82 1.16 -2.81
C VAL A 79 12.10 1.32 -1.32
N ARG A 80 12.09 2.57 -0.87
CA ARG A 80 12.21 2.91 0.55
C ARG A 80 10.86 2.84 1.25
N GLN A 81 9.81 3.33 0.60
CA GLN A 81 8.51 3.48 1.23
C GLN A 81 7.37 3.45 0.21
N VAL A 82 6.31 2.72 0.54
CA VAL A 82 5.02 2.77 -0.15
C VAL A 82 4.03 3.54 0.71
N GLU A 83 3.23 4.37 0.07
CA GLU A 83 2.25 5.24 0.70
C GLU A 83 0.90 5.03 0.01
N ALA A 84 -0.11 4.58 0.75
CA ALA A 84 -1.47 4.49 0.26
C ALA A 84 -2.47 4.68 1.40
N PRO A 85 -3.63 5.32 1.17
CA PRO A 85 -4.68 5.42 2.18
C PRO A 85 -5.07 4.03 2.70
N GLY A 86 -5.23 3.89 4.02
CA GLY A 86 -5.61 2.62 4.61
C GLY A 86 -4.49 1.57 4.73
N LEU A 87 -3.28 1.87 4.25
CA LEU A 87 -2.20 0.88 4.13
C LEU A 87 -1.74 0.30 5.46
N TYR A 88 -1.68 1.13 6.51
CA TYR A 88 -1.31 0.69 7.85
C TYR A 88 -2.49 0.83 8.79
N LYS A 89 -2.97 -0.30 9.32
CA LYS A 89 -4.06 -0.34 10.29
C LYS A 89 -3.55 -0.60 11.69
N TYR A 90 -4.13 0.11 12.65
CA TYR A 90 -3.84 -0.03 14.07
C TYR A 90 -5.12 -0.07 14.87
N TYR A 91 -5.17 -0.93 15.87
CA TYR A 91 -6.31 -1.10 16.76
C TYR A 91 -6.05 -0.44 18.11
N SER A 92 -7.00 0.37 18.58
CA SER A 92 -6.97 0.86 19.97
C SER A 92 -7.49 -0.22 20.89
N THR A 93 -6.64 -0.75 21.76
CA THR A 93 -6.95 -1.97 22.53
C THR A 93 -7.46 -1.68 23.94
N GLN A 94 -7.07 -0.55 24.54
CA GLN A 94 -7.31 -0.26 25.95
C GLN A 94 -8.45 0.72 26.20
N ARG A 95 -8.70 1.63 25.25
CA ARG A 95 -9.70 2.70 25.35
C ARG A 95 -10.25 3.10 23.99
N PRO A 96 -11.43 3.74 23.91
CA PRO A 96 -11.90 4.41 22.71
C PRO A 96 -10.88 5.42 22.18
N VAL A 97 -10.93 5.68 20.87
CA VAL A 97 -10.14 6.72 20.22
C VAL A 97 -10.82 8.06 20.47
N ASP A 98 -10.13 8.98 21.11
CA ASP A 98 -10.60 10.34 21.37
C ASP A 98 -9.48 11.36 21.09
N ILE A 99 -9.79 12.63 21.23
CA ILE A 99 -8.83 13.72 21.10
C ILE A 99 -7.66 13.48 22.06
N GLY A 100 -6.46 13.36 21.49
CA GLY A 100 -5.23 13.16 22.26
C GLY A 100 -4.91 11.69 22.57
N THR A 101 -5.70 10.72 22.11
CA THR A 101 -5.43 9.29 22.34
C THR A 101 -4.86 8.58 21.11
N PHE A 102 -4.31 9.33 20.15
CA PHE A 102 -3.66 8.76 18.98
C PHE A 102 -2.52 9.66 18.48
N PRO A 103 -1.49 9.08 17.86
CA PRO A 103 -0.36 9.85 17.37
C PRO A 103 -0.74 10.65 16.13
N LYS A 104 -0.23 11.89 16.07
CA LYS A 104 -0.31 12.78 14.89
C LYS A 104 1.09 13.21 14.45
N PRO A 105 1.93 12.29 13.94
CA PRO A 105 3.25 12.65 13.44
C PRO A 105 3.15 13.69 12.31
N PRO A 106 4.16 14.57 12.16
CA PRO A 106 4.23 15.47 11.01
C PRO A 106 4.09 14.68 9.70
N ARG A 107 3.17 15.12 8.83
CA ARG A 107 2.89 14.50 7.52
C ARG A 107 2.50 13.01 7.58
N ASN A 108 1.95 12.55 8.71
CA ASN A 108 1.34 11.22 8.82
C ASN A 108 0.17 11.22 9.80
N THR A 109 -0.79 12.13 9.60
CA THR A 109 -2.07 12.08 10.33
C THR A 109 -2.88 10.86 9.86
N PRO A 110 -3.75 10.29 10.71
CA PRO A 110 -4.58 9.18 10.29
C PRO A 110 -5.51 9.61 9.15
N ASP A 111 -5.70 8.72 8.17
CA ASP A 111 -6.63 8.92 7.06
C ASP A 111 -8.05 8.48 7.44
N GLU A 112 -8.18 7.54 8.40
CA GLU A 112 -9.46 7.08 8.95
C GLU A 112 -9.34 6.85 10.46
N ILE A 113 -10.40 7.18 11.19
CA ILE A 113 -10.57 6.87 12.61
C ILE A 113 -11.99 6.32 12.80
N VAL A 114 -12.08 5.13 13.38
CA VAL A 114 -13.36 4.47 13.68
C VAL A 114 -13.38 4.05 15.13
N ASN A 115 -14.37 4.53 15.87
CA ASN A 115 -14.74 3.98 17.18
C ASN A 115 -15.82 2.92 17.02
N TYR A 116 -15.74 1.90 17.87
CA TYR A 116 -16.80 0.95 18.07
C TYR A 116 -17.59 1.33 19.33
N ASP A 117 -18.89 1.08 19.33
CA ASP A 117 -19.76 1.38 20.48
C ASP A 117 -19.34 0.61 21.73
N GLN A 118 -18.76 -0.57 21.54
CA GLN A 118 -18.24 -1.44 22.59
C GLN A 118 -16.90 -2.05 22.18
N ARG A 119 -16.19 -2.60 23.16
CA ARG A 119 -14.97 -3.36 22.89
C ARG A 119 -15.32 -4.69 22.22
N VAL A 120 -15.02 -4.83 20.93
CA VAL A 120 -15.41 -5.99 20.12
C VAL A 120 -14.20 -6.84 19.71
N PRO A 121 -14.40 -8.16 19.47
CA PRO A 121 -13.37 -9.00 18.88
C PRO A 121 -13.03 -8.57 17.45
N VAL A 122 -11.73 -8.49 17.16
CA VAL A 122 -11.18 -8.16 15.83
C VAL A 122 -10.19 -9.24 15.39
N GLU A 123 -9.77 -9.20 14.12
CA GLU A 123 -8.80 -10.15 13.56
C GLU A 123 -9.18 -11.62 13.80
N ASN A 124 -10.43 -11.97 13.46
CA ASN A 124 -11.02 -13.29 13.70
C ASN A 124 -11.03 -13.71 15.19
N GLY A 125 -11.22 -12.74 16.09
CA GLY A 125 -11.27 -12.99 17.54
C GLY A 125 -9.91 -13.09 18.22
N SER A 126 -8.82 -12.71 17.54
CA SER A 126 -7.47 -12.77 18.09
C SER A 126 -7.26 -11.83 19.28
N PHE A 127 -8.02 -10.73 19.35
CA PHE A 127 -8.03 -9.78 20.48
C PHE A 127 -9.25 -8.86 20.41
N LEU A 128 -9.46 -8.07 21.47
CA LEU A 128 -10.54 -7.08 21.57
C LEU A 128 -10.01 -5.67 21.29
N ALA A 129 -10.79 -4.84 20.62
CA ALA A 129 -10.47 -3.44 20.34
C ALA A 129 -11.68 -2.52 20.53
N TRP A 130 -11.43 -1.27 20.87
CA TRP A 130 -12.43 -0.21 20.97
C TRP A 130 -12.61 0.59 19.67
N GLY A 131 -11.71 0.39 18.72
CA GLY A 131 -11.71 1.11 17.45
C GLY A 131 -10.45 0.79 16.66
N HIS A 132 -10.36 1.39 15.49
CA HIS A 132 -9.16 1.34 14.67
C HIS A 132 -8.86 2.69 14.02
N LEU A 133 -7.60 2.84 13.64
CA LEU A 133 -7.08 3.95 12.87
C LEU A 133 -6.33 3.41 11.67
N THR A 134 -6.35 4.15 10.57
CA THR A 134 -5.47 3.87 9.44
C THR A 134 -4.55 5.04 9.15
N TYR A 135 -3.34 4.71 8.68
CA TYR A 135 -2.30 5.66 8.31
C TYR A 135 -1.74 5.30 6.93
N THR A 136 -1.38 6.34 6.18
CA THR A 136 -0.66 6.21 4.90
C THR A 136 0.75 5.65 5.09
N ARG A 137 1.41 5.97 6.22
CA ARG A 137 2.79 5.55 6.55
C ARG A 137 2.83 4.80 7.89
N PRO A 138 3.80 3.90 8.12
CA PRO A 138 3.85 3.16 9.37
C PRO A 138 4.14 4.10 10.54
N LEU A 139 3.51 3.82 11.68
CA LEU A 139 3.91 4.38 12.96
C LEU A 139 5.19 3.70 13.45
N THR A 140 6.06 4.46 14.10
CA THR A 140 7.19 3.87 14.83
C THR A 140 6.68 2.98 15.96
N LYS A 141 7.47 1.97 16.36
CA LYS A 141 7.13 1.11 17.50
C LYS A 141 6.78 1.90 18.77
N ARG A 142 7.52 2.99 19.02
CA ARG A 142 7.29 3.90 20.15
C ARG A 142 5.97 4.65 20.02
N GLN A 143 5.67 5.24 18.86
CA GLN A 143 4.38 5.89 18.64
C GLN A 143 3.21 4.92 18.82
N ALA A 144 3.33 3.68 18.34
CA ALA A 144 2.30 2.68 18.55
C ALA A 144 2.17 2.32 20.04
N SER A 145 3.28 2.09 20.75
CA SER A 145 3.26 1.71 22.17
C SER A 145 2.77 2.82 23.09
N ASP A 146 3.21 4.06 22.88
CA ASP A 146 2.87 5.22 23.73
C ASP A 146 1.36 5.50 23.72
N TYR A 147 0.66 5.06 22.66
CA TYR A 147 -0.79 5.17 22.50
C TYR A 147 -1.51 3.81 22.58
N GLU A 148 -0.83 2.75 23.01
CA GLU A 148 -1.40 1.40 23.21
C GLU A 148 -2.07 0.82 21.95
N LEU A 149 -1.55 1.22 20.79
CA LEU A 149 -2.02 0.81 19.48
C LEU A 149 -1.38 -0.52 19.09
N ARG A 150 -2.22 -1.47 18.69
CA ARG A 150 -1.78 -2.76 18.17
C ARG A 150 -1.82 -2.76 16.64
N PRO A 151 -0.68 -2.98 15.94
CA PRO A 151 -0.70 -3.07 14.48
C PRO A 151 -1.52 -4.28 14.01
N ALA A 152 -2.24 -4.10 12.91
CA ALA A 152 -2.93 -5.20 12.26
C ALA A 152 -1.93 -6.24 11.71
N PRO A 153 -2.30 -7.53 11.64
CA PRO A 153 -1.41 -8.58 11.17
C PRO A 153 -0.96 -8.44 9.72
N ASP A 154 -1.79 -7.81 8.89
CA ASP A 154 -1.64 -7.64 7.44
C ASP A 154 -0.82 -6.40 7.03
N ASN A 155 -0.37 -5.58 7.99
CA ASN A 155 0.48 -4.43 7.71
C ASN A 155 1.76 -4.85 6.96
N PRO A 156 2.18 -4.13 5.89
CA PRO A 156 3.25 -4.56 4.98
C PRO A 156 4.62 -4.79 5.62
N ASP A 157 4.95 -4.04 6.67
CA ASP A 157 6.22 -4.08 7.39
C ASP A 157 6.29 -5.20 8.44
N ARG A 158 5.17 -5.91 8.65
CA ARG A 158 5.11 -6.99 9.63
C ARG A 158 5.68 -8.27 9.02
N PRO A 159 6.63 -8.95 9.68
CA PRO A 159 7.08 -10.25 9.23
C PRO A 159 5.88 -11.21 9.26
N ARG A 160 5.51 -11.74 8.08
CA ARG A 160 4.44 -12.74 7.96
C ARG A 160 4.77 -13.95 8.80
N SER A 161 3.79 -14.51 9.49
CA SER A 161 4.01 -15.75 10.24
C SER A 161 4.33 -16.91 9.28
N ILE A 162 5.08 -17.90 9.76
CA ILE A 162 5.42 -19.11 8.97
C ILE A 162 4.15 -19.77 8.41
N ARG A 163 3.06 -19.80 9.20
CA ARG A 163 1.77 -20.36 8.79
C ARG A 163 1.15 -19.61 7.61
N GLU A 164 1.22 -18.29 7.58
CA GLU A 164 0.72 -17.47 6.48
C GLU A 164 1.60 -17.59 5.24
N GLN A 165 2.92 -17.68 5.43
CA GLN A 165 3.87 -17.96 4.35
C GLN A 165 3.55 -19.32 3.70
N MET A 166 3.35 -20.37 4.51
CA MET A 166 2.96 -21.70 4.03
C MET A 166 1.59 -21.70 3.32
N LYS A 167 0.60 -20.96 3.83
CA LYS A 167 -0.73 -20.85 3.19
C LYS A 167 -0.68 -20.11 1.85
N THR A 168 0.16 -19.08 1.74
CA THR A 168 0.37 -18.34 0.49
C THR A 168 1.11 -19.20 -0.53
N ALA A 169 2.17 -19.90 -0.11
CA ALA A 169 2.91 -20.84 -0.95
C ALA A 169 2.01 -21.98 -1.46
N ALA A 170 1.12 -22.51 -0.61
CA ALA A 170 0.15 -23.53 -1.02
C ALA A 170 -0.83 -23.01 -2.08
N LYS A 171 -1.39 -21.82 -1.89
CA LYS A 171 -2.28 -21.18 -2.89
C LYS A 171 -1.56 -20.91 -4.21
N GLN A 172 -0.30 -20.50 -4.16
CA GLN A 172 0.52 -20.24 -5.34
C GLN A 172 0.84 -21.54 -6.09
N ALA A 173 1.22 -22.61 -5.37
CA ALA A 173 1.42 -23.93 -5.94
C ALA A 173 0.14 -24.53 -6.56
N GLU A 174 -1.03 -24.30 -5.96
CA GLU A 174 -2.32 -24.71 -6.52
C GLU A 174 -2.68 -23.92 -7.79
N ALA A 175 -2.43 -22.60 -7.81
CA ALA A 175 -2.64 -21.77 -8.99
C ALA A 175 -1.72 -22.17 -10.16
N ASP A 176 -0.45 -22.45 -9.87
CA ASP A 176 0.55 -22.90 -10.87
C ASP A 176 0.21 -24.29 -11.42
N ARG A 177 -0.36 -25.17 -10.59
CA ARG A 177 -0.83 -26.51 -11.00
C ARG A 177 -2.01 -26.44 -11.98
N GLY A 178 -2.77 -25.35 -11.97
CA GLY A 178 -3.86 -25.08 -12.92
C GLY A 178 -3.38 -24.62 -14.32
N GLN A 179 -2.12 -24.17 -14.45
CA GLN A 179 -1.62 -23.56 -15.69
C GLN A 179 -0.72 -24.47 -16.55
N SER A 180 -0.46 -25.73 -16.18
CA SER A 180 0.41 -26.57 -17.01
C SER A 180 0.12 -28.07 -16.96
N ALA A 181 -0.56 -28.55 -18.00
CA ALA A 181 -0.33 -29.89 -18.53
C ALA A 181 0.10 -29.72 -20.01
N PRO A 182 1.40 -29.85 -20.34
CA PRO A 182 1.81 -29.85 -21.75
C PRO A 182 1.24 -31.10 -22.43
N LYS A 183 0.37 -30.90 -23.43
CA LYS A 183 -0.08 -31.97 -24.32
C LYS A 183 1.14 -32.53 -25.04
N LYS A 184 1.52 -33.77 -24.74
CA LYS A 184 2.47 -34.54 -25.56
C LYS A 184 1.83 -34.74 -26.93
N ASN A 185 2.27 -33.96 -27.92
CA ASN A 185 2.02 -34.30 -29.31
C ASN A 185 2.97 -35.45 -29.65
N ALA A 186 2.43 -36.66 -29.78
CA ALA A 186 3.15 -37.79 -30.34
C ALA A 186 3.41 -37.52 -31.83
N PRO A 187 4.62 -37.78 -32.37
CA PRO A 187 4.84 -37.69 -33.80
C PRO A 187 4.07 -38.81 -34.50
N ASP A 188 3.21 -38.40 -35.43
CA ASP A 188 2.46 -39.28 -36.32
C ASP A 188 3.43 -40.04 -37.24
N ARG A 189 3.29 -41.37 -37.27
CA ARG A 189 4.08 -42.29 -38.08
C ARG A 189 3.12 -42.85 -39.12
N GLY A 190 3.17 -42.30 -40.34
CA GLY A 190 2.30 -42.71 -41.44
C GLY A 190 2.97 -42.58 -42.81
N ASP A 191 3.02 -43.71 -43.50
CA ASP A 191 3.60 -44.04 -44.81
C ASP A 191 3.40 -43.04 -45.97
N ARG A 192 4.48 -42.81 -46.73
CA ARG A 192 4.57 -43.17 -48.17
C ARG A 192 5.98 -43.02 -48.74
#